data_AF-A0A538NWM6-F1
#
_entry.id   AF-A0A538NWM6-F1
#
_cell.length_a   1.000
_cell.length_b   1.000
_cell.length_c   1.000
_cell.angle_alpha   90.00
_cell.angle_beta   90.00
_cell.angle_gamma   90.00
#
_symmetry.space_group_name_H-M   'P 1'
#
loop_
_entity.id
_entity.type
_entity.pdbx_description
1 polymer ?
#
loop_
_entity_poly.entity_id
_entity_poly.type
_entity_poly.pdbx_seq_one_letter_code
_entity_poly.pdbx_strand_id
1 'polypeptide(L)'
;MLPCVVFEDDHLLVVNKAAGLNTHAPAPYAGEGIYDWLRHREARWAPLAIVHRLDKETSGVIVFSKTENANRSLTGQFADRTVRKRYVVVTDRAVSRTEFRVRSALVRAGDKYMVRPAHASGEPAETRFRVTGSERGRTFLEAEPVTGRTHQIRAHAAASGFPILGDTLYGGTPAARVHLHARELSLKHPATGRKITFSAPVDFAADPRLALRLALMDSGESDSYRLVHGASDGWPGWYVDRLGDFLLSQSESGLTERQRGRLGELMRFPGP
;
A
#
# COMPACT_ATOMS: atom_id res chain seq x y z
N MET A 1 0.24 -15.35 -14.43
CA MET A 1 -0.55 -15.00 -13.22
C MET A 1 -0.02 -13.66 -12.76
N LEU A 2 -0.89 -12.66 -12.60
CA LEU A 2 -0.45 -11.29 -12.34
C LEU A 2 0.50 -11.22 -11.13
N PRO A 3 1.61 -10.45 -11.21
CA PRO A 3 2.59 -10.39 -10.13
C PRO A 3 2.03 -9.91 -8.78
N CYS A 4 0.94 -9.13 -8.79
CA CYS A 4 0.29 -8.70 -7.56
C CYS A 4 -0.53 -9.79 -6.86
N VAL A 5 -0.87 -10.92 -7.51
CA VAL A 5 -1.70 -11.97 -6.90
C VAL A 5 -0.87 -12.76 -5.91
N VAL A 6 -1.27 -12.73 -4.64
CA VAL A 6 -0.62 -13.45 -3.54
C VAL A 6 -1.27 -14.83 -3.34
N PHE A 7 -2.59 -14.90 -3.52
CA PHE A 7 -3.36 -16.13 -3.38
C PHE A 7 -4.69 -16.02 -4.12
N GLU A 8 -5.12 -17.11 -4.73
CA GLU A 8 -6.44 -17.22 -5.37
C GLU A 8 -6.99 -18.65 -5.17
N ASP A 9 -8.27 -18.73 -4.81
CA ASP A 9 -9.07 -19.96 -4.89
C ASP A 9 -10.50 -19.63 -5.34
N ASP A 10 -11.45 -20.54 -5.15
CA ASP A 10 -12.86 -20.33 -5.55
C ASP A 10 -13.57 -19.24 -4.73
N HIS A 11 -13.07 -18.90 -3.54
CA HIS A 11 -13.72 -18.03 -2.58
C HIS A 11 -13.00 -16.69 -2.36
N LEU A 12 -11.68 -16.67 -2.50
CA LEU A 12 -10.83 -15.55 -2.15
C LEU A 12 -9.92 -15.15 -3.32
N LEU A 13 -9.71 -13.84 -3.44
CA LEU A 13 -8.59 -13.26 -4.18
C LEU A 13 -7.80 -12.37 -3.23
N VAL A 14 -6.52 -12.64 -3.05
CA VAL A 14 -5.62 -11.86 -2.21
C VAL A 14 -4.54 -11.26 -3.08
N VAL A 15 -4.36 -9.94 -2.97
CA VAL A 15 -3.36 -9.21 -3.76
C VAL A 15 -2.45 -8.37 -2.89
N ASN A 16 -1.24 -8.14 -3.37
CA ASN A 16 -0.31 -7.14 -2.86
C ASN A 16 -0.59 -5.82 -3.59
N LYS A 17 -1.39 -4.94 -2.97
CA LYS A 17 -1.69 -3.63 -3.53
C LYS A 17 -0.44 -2.75 -3.50
N ALA A 18 -0.03 -2.21 -4.64
CA ALA A 18 1.02 -1.20 -4.68
C ALA A 18 0.59 0.11 -3.99
N ALA A 19 1.55 0.90 -3.54
CA ALA A 19 1.28 2.26 -3.06
C ALA A 19 0.97 3.20 -4.24
N GLY A 20 0.16 4.21 -3.97
CA GLY A 20 -0.33 5.16 -4.98
C GLY A 20 -1.61 4.72 -5.69
N LEU A 21 -2.02 3.45 -5.52
CA LEU A 21 -3.25 2.91 -6.10
C LEU A 21 -4.39 2.91 -5.07
N ASN A 22 -5.56 3.43 -5.45
CA ASN A 22 -6.74 3.36 -4.59
C ASN A 22 -7.26 1.92 -4.47
N THR A 23 -8.02 1.63 -3.40
CA THR A 23 -8.75 0.35 -3.32
C THR A 23 -9.86 0.30 -4.37
N HIS A 24 -10.68 1.35 -4.46
CA HIS A 24 -11.74 1.57 -5.44
C HIS A 24 -11.67 3.00 -5.96
N ALA A 25 -12.29 3.29 -7.11
CA ALA A 25 -12.39 4.64 -7.65
C ALA A 25 -12.98 5.61 -6.61
N PRO A 26 -12.25 6.68 -6.20
CA PRO A 26 -12.71 7.59 -5.15
C PRO A 26 -13.81 8.55 -5.60
N ALA A 27 -14.05 8.67 -6.91
CA ALA A 27 -15.08 9.50 -7.53
C ALA A 27 -15.43 8.96 -8.93
N PRO A 28 -16.59 9.31 -9.52
CA PRO A 28 -17.06 8.76 -10.81
C PRO A 28 -16.12 8.95 -12.01
N TYR A 29 -15.23 9.95 -11.96
CA TYR A 29 -14.26 10.25 -13.03
C TYR A 29 -12.81 10.06 -12.60
N ALA A 30 -12.59 9.51 -11.41
CA ALA A 30 -11.26 9.14 -10.97
C ALA A 30 -10.83 7.84 -11.67
N GLY A 31 -9.53 7.69 -11.90
CA GLY A 31 -8.98 6.42 -12.39
C GLY A 31 -9.34 5.25 -11.47
N GLU A 32 -9.34 4.06 -12.05
CA GLU A 32 -9.69 2.82 -11.36
C GLU A 32 -8.84 2.59 -10.10
N GLY A 33 -9.48 2.03 -9.07
CA GLY A 33 -8.75 1.37 -8.00
C GLY A 33 -8.34 -0.05 -8.40
N ILE A 34 -7.54 -0.71 -7.56
CA ILE A 34 -7.17 -2.12 -7.78
C ILE A 34 -8.41 -3.03 -7.92
N TYR A 35 -9.49 -2.73 -7.21
CA TYR A 35 -10.73 -3.49 -7.29
C TYR A 35 -11.37 -3.43 -8.68
N ASP A 36 -11.57 -2.21 -9.19
CA ASP A 36 -12.22 -1.98 -10.49
C ASP A 36 -11.36 -2.59 -11.60
N TRP A 37 -10.04 -2.35 -11.55
CA TRP A 37 -9.08 -2.89 -12.49
C TRP A 37 -9.08 -4.43 -12.54
N LEU A 38 -9.07 -5.11 -11.39
CA LEU A 38 -9.15 -6.58 -11.33
C LEU A 38 -10.45 -7.10 -11.95
N ARG A 39 -11.59 -6.47 -11.63
CA ARG A 39 -12.90 -6.89 -12.16
C ARG A 39 -13.01 -6.77 -13.66
N HIS A 40 -12.40 -5.75 -14.25
CA HIS A 40 -12.42 -5.53 -15.70
C HIS A 40 -11.34 -6.33 -16.43
N ARG A 41 -10.31 -6.81 -15.75
CA ARG A 41 -9.21 -7.55 -16.38
C ARG A 41 -9.57 -9.00 -16.72
N GLU A 42 -10.29 -9.71 -15.86
CA GLU A 42 -10.66 -11.11 -16.09
C GLU A 42 -12.11 -11.41 -15.72
N ALA A 43 -12.84 -12.14 -16.57
CA ALA A 43 -14.25 -12.49 -16.34
C ALA A 43 -14.48 -13.25 -15.02
N ARG A 44 -13.53 -14.11 -14.61
CA ARG A 44 -13.60 -14.83 -13.32
C ARG A 44 -13.46 -13.94 -12.09
N TRP A 45 -13.03 -12.69 -12.27
CA TRP A 45 -12.95 -11.67 -11.22
C TRP A 45 -14.08 -10.65 -11.28
N ALA A 46 -14.97 -10.73 -12.27
CA ALA A 46 -16.19 -9.94 -12.30
C ALA A 46 -17.10 -10.07 -11.06
N PRO A 47 -17.12 -11.17 -10.25
CA PRO A 47 -17.94 -11.21 -9.04
C PRO A 47 -17.22 -10.72 -7.77
N LEU A 48 -16.00 -10.17 -7.86
CA LEU A 48 -15.25 -9.71 -6.68
C LEU A 48 -16.05 -8.69 -5.87
N ALA A 49 -15.94 -8.74 -4.54
CA ALA A 49 -16.50 -7.75 -3.64
C ALA A 49 -15.49 -7.27 -2.58
N ILE A 50 -15.60 -5.98 -2.24
CA ILE A 50 -14.76 -5.31 -1.24
C ILE A 50 -15.28 -5.64 0.16
N VAL A 51 -14.39 -6.14 1.02
CA VAL A 51 -14.70 -6.41 2.46
C VAL A 51 -13.92 -5.50 3.41
N HIS A 52 -12.80 -4.93 2.93
CA HIS A 52 -11.98 -3.96 3.64
C HIS A 52 -11.17 -3.15 2.63
N ARG A 53 -10.49 -2.10 3.10
CA ARG A 53 -9.74 -1.16 2.25
C ARG A 53 -8.37 -0.84 2.80
N LEU A 54 -7.45 -0.52 1.90
CA LEU A 54 -6.20 0.17 2.21
C LEU A 54 -6.25 1.59 1.64
N ASP A 55 -5.63 2.53 2.35
CA ASP A 55 -5.43 3.90 1.84
C ASP A 55 -4.62 3.87 0.54
N LYS A 56 -4.79 4.90 -0.30
CA LYS A 56 -4.07 5.05 -1.58
C LYS A 56 -2.57 4.83 -1.43
N GLU A 57 -1.96 5.51 -0.47
CA GLU A 57 -0.52 5.50 -0.22
C GLU A 57 -0.03 4.24 0.52
N THR A 58 -0.94 3.47 1.12
CA THR A 58 -0.60 2.24 1.86
C THR A 58 -0.50 1.07 0.90
N SER A 59 0.63 0.37 0.89
CA SER A 59 0.78 -0.88 0.12
C SER A 59 0.47 -2.12 0.94
N GLY A 60 0.40 -3.29 0.31
CA GLY A 60 0.43 -4.59 0.97
C GLY A 60 -0.84 -5.41 0.77
N VAL A 61 -1.02 -6.41 1.64
CA VAL A 61 -2.05 -7.44 1.51
C VAL A 61 -3.45 -6.86 1.61
N ILE A 62 -4.27 -7.12 0.60
CA ILE A 62 -5.71 -6.87 0.59
C ILE A 62 -6.44 -8.10 0.03
N VAL A 63 -7.46 -8.58 0.77
CA VAL A 63 -8.37 -9.65 0.33
C VAL A 63 -9.67 -9.11 -0.26
N PHE A 64 -10.14 -9.78 -1.31
CA PHE A 64 -11.46 -9.65 -1.92
C PHE A 64 -12.19 -11.00 -1.84
N SER A 65 -13.51 -10.96 -1.69
CA SER A 65 -14.36 -12.15 -1.78
C SER A 65 -14.79 -12.41 -3.22
N LYS A 66 -14.74 -13.65 -3.70
CA LYS A 66 -15.22 -14.08 -5.02
C LYS A 66 -16.66 -14.60 -5.03
N THR A 67 -17.21 -14.95 -3.86
CA THR A 67 -18.58 -15.48 -3.72
C THR A 67 -19.36 -14.73 -2.63
N GLU A 68 -20.68 -14.79 -2.70
CA GLU A 68 -21.56 -14.18 -1.69
C GLU A 68 -21.34 -14.78 -0.28
N ASN A 69 -21.18 -16.10 -0.19
CA ASN A 69 -20.87 -16.76 1.08
C ASN A 69 -19.53 -16.27 1.67
N ALA A 70 -18.51 -16.12 0.81
CA ALA A 70 -17.23 -15.56 1.23
C ALA A 70 -17.37 -14.11 1.70
N ASN A 71 -18.16 -13.29 1.00
CA ASN A 71 -18.42 -11.91 1.37
C ASN A 71 -19.08 -11.80 2.75
N ARG A 72 -20.14 -12.59 2.99
CA ARG A 72 -20.88 -12.65 4.25
C ARG A 72 -19.97 -13.08 5.42
N SER A 73 -19.21 -14.15 5.22
CA SER A 73 -18.26 -14.67 6.23
C SER A 73 -17.17 -13.65 6.57
N LEU A 74 -16.52 -13.06 5.56
CA LEU A 74 -15.47 -12.08 5.79
C LEU A 74 -16.00 -10.81 6.45
N THR A 75 -17.16 -10.30 6.00
CA THR A 75 -17.81 -9.13 6.62
C THR A 75 -18.05 -9.35 8.10
N GLY A 76 -18.58 -10.52 8.49
CA GLY A 76 -18.72 -10.91 9.90
C GLY A 76 -17.38 -10.94 10.63
N GLN A 77 -16.35 -11.58 10.06
CA GLN A 77 -15.03 -11.65 10.68
C GLN A 77 -14.37 -10.28 10.91
N PHE A 78 -14.53 -9.34 9.98
CA PHE A 78 -14.06 -7.95 10.13
C PHE A 78 -14.86 -7.18 11.18
N ALA A 79 -16.20 -7.34 11.19
CA ALA A 79 -17.08 -6.72 12.19
C ALA A 79 -16.76 -7.22 13.61
N ASP A 80 -16.56 -8.52 13.76
CA ASP A 80 -16.22 -9.21 15.02
C ASP A 80 -14.75 -9.03 15.42
N ARG A 81 -13.94 -8.36 14.58
CA ARG A 81 -12.50 -8.09 14.80
C ARG A 81 -11.67 -9.35 15.02
N THR A 82 -12.07 -10.46 14.39
CA THR A 82 -11.34 -11.74 14.43
C THR A 82 -10.21 -11.79 13.40
N VAL A 83 -10.29 -10.95 12.37
CA VAL A 83 -9.22 -10.74 11.39
C VAL A 83 -8.04 -10.01 12.05
N ARG A 84 -6.84 -10.59 11.95
CA ARG A 84 -5.60 -9.99 12.45
C ARG A 84 -4.85 -9.35 11.30
N LYS A 85 -4.44 -8.09 11.48
CA LYS A 85 -3.72 -7.31 10.45
C LYS A 85 -2.41 -6.84 11.04
N ARG A 86 -1.30 -7.14 10.38
CA ARG A 86 0.03 -6.69 10.79
C ARG A 86 0.60 -5.74 9.76
N TYR A 87 0.99 -4.55 10.19
CA TYR A 87 1.59 -3.54 9.33
C TYR A 87 3.05 -3.31 9.72
N VAL A 88 3.88 -2.97 8.73
CA VAL A 88 5.20 -2.38 8.95
C VAL A 88 5.08 -0.87 8.81
N VAL A 89 5.66 -0.15 9.76
CA VAL A 89 5.71 1.30 9.84
C VAL A 89 7.17 1.74 10.00
N VAL A 90 7.59 2.76 9.26
CA VAL A 90 8.90 3.39 9.45
C VAL A 90 8.74 4.87 9.75
N THR A 91 9.51 5.36 10.71
CA THR A 91 9.58 6.78 11.09
C THR A 91 11.05 7.18 11.24
N ASP A 92 11.33 8.47 11.07
CA ASP A 92 12.63 9.10 11.34
C ASP A 92 12.68 9.73 12.75
N ARG A 93 11.72 9.39 13.61
CA ARG A 93 11.68 9.79 15.02
C ARG A 93 12.14 8.63 15.91
N ALA A 94 12.81 8.96 17.01
CA ALA A 94 13.09 8.00 18.06
C ALA A 94 11.78 7.66 18.80
N VAL A 95 11.52 6.38 19.03
CA VAL A 95 10.36 5.90 19.81
C VAL A 95 10.89 5.22 21.06
N SER A 96 10.67 5.83 22.22
CA SER A 96 11.23 5.37 23.51
C SER A 96 10.55 4.11 24.06
N ARG A 97 9.33 3.81 23.60
CA ARG A 97 8.52 2.68 24.09
C ARG A 97 8.69 1.48 23.17
N THR A 98 8.96 0.30 23.74
CA THR A 98 9.11 -0.95 22.98
C THR A 98 7.78 -1.51 22.50
N GLU A 99 6.73 -1.47 23.33
CA GLU A 99 5.37 -1.87 22.97
C GLU A 99 4.34 -0.97 23.66
N PHE A 100 3.30 -0.57 22.95
CA PHE A 100 2.23 0.26 23.50
C PHE A 100 0.94 0.21 22.69
N ARG A 101 -0.14 0.70 23.31
CA ARG A 101 -1.46 0.81 22.69
C ARG A 101 -1.90 2.26 22.66
N VAL A 102 -2.54 2.66 21.56
CA VAL A 102 -3.15 3.96 21.39
C VAL A 102 -4.66 3.74 21.24
N ARG A 103 -5.44 4.33 22.15
CA ARG A 103 -6.91 4.30 22.13
C ARG A 103 -7.43 5.73 22.03
N SER A 104 -8.29 5.98 21.06
CA SER A 104 -8.82 7.31 20.79
C SER A 104 -10.19 7.26 20.13
N ALA A 105 -10.83 8.41 20.03
CA ALA A 105 -11.91 8.64 19.07
C ALA A 105 -11.33 9.34 17.84
N LEU A 106 -11.64 8.87 16.63
CA LEU A 106 -11.22 9.50 15.38
C LEU A 106 -12.37 10.31 14.78
N VAL A 107 -12.06 11.53 14.37
CA VAL A 107 -13.02 12.45 13.75
C VAL A 107 -12.43 12.96 12.44
N ARG A 108 -13.23 12.93 11.37
CA ARG A 108 -12.83 13.49 10.08
C ARG A 108 -12.73 15.01 10.18
N ALA A 109 -11.63 15.57 9.71
CA ALA A 109 -11.33 17.00 9.68
C ALA A 109 -10.70 17.35 8.32
N GLY A 110 -11.54 17.64 7.33
CA GLY A 110 -11.12 17.78 5.94
C GLY A 110 -10.60 16.45 5.36
N ASP A 111 -9.38 16.47 4.85
CA ASP A 111 -8.70 15.32 4.25
C ASP A 111 -7.98 14.42 5.27
N LYS A 112 -7.88 14.85 6.53
CA LYS A 112 -7.27 14.08 7.62
C LYS A 112 -8.29 13.65 8.66
N TYR A 113 -7.87 12.71 9.50
CA TYR A 113 -8.56 12.30 10.72
C TYR A 113 -7.78 12.78 11.93
N MET A 114 -8.47 13.47 12.84
CA MET A 114 -7.89 13.95 14.09
C MET A 114 -8.16 12.95 15.22
N VAL A 115 -7.16 12.77 16.07
CA VAL A 115 -7.24 12.00 17.30
C VAL A 115 -7.87 12.87 18.39
N ARG A 116 -8.93 12.38 19.02
CA ARG A 116 -9.55 12.94 20.22
C ARG A 116 -9.47 11.93 21.38
N PRO A 117 -9.61 12.36 22.64
CA PRO A 117 -9.73 11.45 23.77
C PRO A 117 -10.76 10.35 23.51
N ALA A 118 -10.53 9.13 23.98
CA ALA A 118 -11.37 7.96 23.66
C ALA A 118 -12.83 8.10 24.10
N HIS A 119 -13.11 8.97 25.07
CA HIS A 119 -14.43 9.30 25.61
C HIS A 119 -15.11 10.47 24.88
N ALA A 120 -14.41 11.13 23.95
CA ALA A 120 -14.98 12.20 23.14
C ALA A 120 -15.84 11.62 21.99
N SER A 121 -16.69 12.48 21.40
CA SER A 121 -17.42 12.11 20.18
C SER A 121 -16.47 11.78 19.04
N GLY A 122 -16.73 10.64 18.36
CA GLY A 122 -15.96 10.15 17.22
C GLY A 122 -15.97 8.63 17.14
N GLU A 123 -15.30 8.09 16.12
CA GLU A 123 -15.23 6.65 15.91
C GLU A 123 -14.17 6.02 16.83
N PRO A 124 -14.52 5.07 17.71
CA PRO A 124 -13.54 4.44 18.59
C PRO A 124 -12.49 3.69 17.76
N ALA A 125 -11.23 3.92 18.09
CA ALA A 125 -10.08 3.38 17.40
C ALA A 125 -9.01 2.89 18.37
N GLU A 126 -8.44 1.71 18.08
CA GLU A 126 -7.34 1.13 18.84
C GLU A 126 -6.27 0.53 17.92
N THR A 127 -5.02 0.94 18.14
CA THR A 127 -3.84 0.39 17.45
C THR A 127 -2.81 -0.03 18.48
N ARG A 128 -2.19 -1.20 18.28
CA ARG A 128 -1.04 -1.65 19.05
C ARG A 128 0.22 -1.43 18.22
N PHE A 129 1.24 -0.85 18.83
CA PHE A 129 2.55 -0.63 18.21
C PHE A 129 3.61 -1.41 18.96
N ARG A 130 4.57 -1.95 18.22
CA ARG A 130 5.75 -2.62 18.77
C ARG A 130 6.98 -2.21 17.96
N VAL A 131 7.98 -1.62 18.60
CA VAL A 131 9.27 -1.32 17.95
C VAL A 131 9.97 -2.64 17.65
N THR A 132 10.37 -2.81 16.39
CA THR A 132 11.05 -4.02 15.90
C THR A 132 12.54 -3.82 15.68
N GLY A 133 13.00 -2.57 15.60
CA GLY A 133 14.41 -2.23 15.50
C GLY A 133 14.64 -0.77 15.12
N SER A 134 15.90 -0.38 15.07
CA SER A 134 16.34 0.91 14.54
C SER A 134 17.56 0.72 13.66
N GLU A 135 17.60 1.45 12.55
CA GLU A 135 18.73 1.40 11.60
C GLU A 135 18.88 2.76 10.92
N ARG A 136 20.12 3.28 10.83
CA ARG A 136 20.47 4.51 10.08
C ARG A 136 19.54 5.70 10.38
N GLY A 137 19.25 5.94 11.67
CA GLY A 137 18.38 7.04 12.11
C GLY A 137 16.88 6.82 11.86
N ARG A 138 16.46 5.61 11.46
CA ARG A 138 15.06 5.22 11.30
C ARG A 138 14.65 4.24 12.38
N THR A 139 13.41 4.35 12.84
CA THR A 139 12.78 3.38 13.75
C THR A 139 11.76 2.57 12.97
N PHE A 140 11.84 1.25 13.09
CA PHE A 140 10.91 0.30 12.51
C PHE A 140 9.92 -0.15 13.57
N LEU A 141 8.64 -0.13 13.23
CA LEU A 141 7.57 -0.57 14.11
C LEU A 141 6.65 -1.52 13.37
N GLU A 142 6.12 -2.46 14.12
CA GLU A 142 4.92 -3.18 13.77
C GLU A 142 3.70 -2.43 14.29
N ALA A 143 2.64 -2.34 13.49
CA ALA A 143 1.34 -1.83 13.90
C ALA A 143 0.25 -2.88 13.69
N GLU A 144 -0.54 -3.16 14.73
CA GLU A 144 -1.70 -4.04 14.71
C GLU A 144 -2.97 -3.22 15.04
N PRO A 145 -3.72 -2.76 14.02
CA PRO A 145 -4.97 -2.04 14.24
C PRO A 145 -6.09 -3.02 14.62
N VAL A 146 -6.58 -2.91 15.87
CA VAL A 146 -7.69 -3.71 16.40
C VAL A 146 -9.02 -3.31 15.74
N THR A 147 -9.20 -2.01 15.51
CA THR A 147 -10.28 -1.43 14.70
C THR A 147 -9.80 -1.17 13.27
N GLY A 148 -10.68 -0.69 12.38
CA GLY A 148 -10.37 -0.47 10.96
C GLY A 148 -10.84 0.89 10.44
N ARG A 149 -10.50 1.98 11.14
CA ARG A 149 -10.91 3.33 10.73
C ARG A 149 -9.97 3.92 9.68
N THR A 150 -10.49 4.83 8.85
CA THR A 150 -9.71 5.54 7.83
C THR A 150 -8.53 6.27 8.46
N HIS A 151 -7.34 6.13 7.87
CA HIS A 151 -6.08 6.72 8.34
C HIS A 151 -5.71 6.40 9.81
N GLN A 152 -6.27 5.35 10.41
CA GLN A 152 -6.14 5.11 11.85
C GLN A 152 -4.67 5.01 12.32
N ILE A 153 -3.87 4.16 11.67
CA ILE A 153 -2.46 3.96 12.05
C ILE A 153 -1.68 5.27 11.90
N ARG A 154 -1.92 6.01 10.80
CA ARG A 154 -1.28 7.28 10.47
C ARG A 154 -1.57 8.34 11.54
N ALA A 155 -2.84 8.51 11.89
CA ALA A 155 -3.28 9.44 12.92
C ALA A 155 -2.74 9.07 14.31
N HIS A 156 -2.76 7.78 14.67
CA HIS A 156 -2.22 7.31 15.95
C HIS A 156 -0.70 7.48 16.06
N ALA A 157 0.05 7.21 14.99
CA ALA A 157 1.49 7.39 14.94
C ALA A 157 1.87 8.87 15.14
N ALA A 158 1.21 9.77 14.40
CA ALA A 158 1.43 11.21 14.51
C ALA A 158 1.05 11.75 15.90
N ALA A 159 -0.11 11.38 16.44
CA ALA A 159 -0.53 11.80 17.78
C ALA A 159 0.37 11.27 18.90
N SER A 160 1.12 10.20 18.64
CA SER A 160 2.08 9.62 19.57
C SER A 160 3.50 10.19 19.39
N GLY A 161 3.69 11.21 18.55
CA GLY A 161 4.96 11.91 18.36
C GLY A 161 5.91 11.28 17.35
N PHE A 162 5.48 10.26 16.60
CA PHE A 162 6.28 9.60 15.58
C PHE A 162 5.51 9.49 14.25
N PRO A 163 5.24 10.61 13.55
CA PRO A 163 4.58 10.52 12.26
C PRO A 163 5.36 9.63 11.28
N ILE A 164 4.61 8.96 10.40
CA ILE A 164 5.17 7.97 9.47
C ILE A 164 6.01 8.68 8.42
N LEU A 165 7.19 8.12 8.09
CA LEU A 165 8.05 8.67 7.04
C LEU A 165 7.31 8.69 5.69
N GLY A 166 7.38 9.81 4.97
CA GLY A 166 6.64 10.07 3.74
C GLY A 166 5.19 10.54 3.93
N ASP A 167 4.65 10.50 5.16
CA ASP A 167 3.27 10.90 5.44
C ASP A 167 3.14 12.39 5.76
N THR A 168 3.28 13.23 4.73
CA THR A 168 3.25 14.69 4.88
C THR A 168 1.91 15.22 5.41
N LEU A 169 0.79 14.53 5.14
CA LEU A 169 -0.54 14.88 5.66
C LEU A 169 -0.58 14.86 7.20
N TYR A 170 0.21 13.99 7.81
CA TYR A 170 0.29 13.79 9.25
C TYR A 170 1.61 14.30 9.86
N GLY A 171 2.37 15.12 9.13
CA GLY A 171 3.60 15.76 9.62
C GLY A 171 4.85 14.88 9.55
N GLY A 172 4.81 13.80 8.76
CA GLY A 172 5.97 12.99 8.45
C GLY A 172 6.96 13.71 7.54
N THR A 173 8.24 13.42 7.70
CA THR A 173 9.29 13.93 6.80
C THR A 173 9.02 13.44 5.38
N PRO A 174 9.09 14.29 4.34
CA PRO A 174 8.84 13.89 2.95
C PRO A 174 9.76 12.74 2.49
N ALA A 175 9.18 11.81 1.73
CA ALA A 175 9.87 10.68 1.10
C ALA A 175 9.16 10.32 -0.21
N ALA A 176 9.73 9.39 -1.00
CA ALA A 176 9.17 8.98 -2.29
C ALA A 176 7.75 8.38 -2.17
N ARG A 177 7.41 7.81 -1.01
CA ARG A 177 6.11 7.21 -0.69
C ARG A 177 5.91 7.17 0.83
N VAL A 178 4.67 6.89 1.27
CA VAL A 178 4.40 6.61 2.69
C VAL A 178 5.00 5.25 3.09
N HIS A 179 5.75 5.23 4.20
CA HIS A 179 6.36 4.04 4.76
C HIS A 179 5.39 3.26 5.67
N LEU A 180 4.25 2.89 5.09
CA LEU A 180 3.21 2.07 5.71
C LEU A 180 2.85 0.91 4.77
N HIS A 181 2.96 -0.31 5.28
CA HIS A 181 2.72 -1.52 4.48
C HIS A 181 1.94 -2.58 5.27
N ALA A 182 0.83 -3.06 4.72
CA ALA A 182 0.06 -4.20 5.23
C ALA A 182 0.81 -5.50 4.98
N ARG A 183 1.66 -5.91 5.93
CA ARG A 183 2.59 -7.04 5.80
C ARG A 183 1.90 -8.38 5.89
N GLU A 184 0.96 -8.55 6.82
CA GLU A 184 0.23 -9.80 7.01
C GLU A 184 -1.26 -9.59 7.24
N LEU A 185 -2.06 -10.52 6.73
CA LEU A 185 -3.49 -10.63 7.01
C LEU A 185 -3.82 -12.07 7.39
N SER A 186 -4.32 -12.29 8.60
CA SER A 186 -4.80 -13.60 9.05
C SER A 186 -6.31 -13.59 9.25
N LEU A 187 -6.99 -14.59 8.68
CA LEU A 187 -8.44 -14.76 8.74
C LEU A 187 -8.81 -16.25 8.79
N LYS A 188 -10.09 -16.57 9.01
CA LYS A 188 -10.62 -17.91 8.78
C LYS A 188 -11.11 -18.01 7.35
N HIS A 189 -10.63 -19.01 6.63
CA HIS A 189 -11.07 -19.26 5.26
C HIS A 189 -12.59 -19.49 5.22
N PRO A 190 -13.35 -18.78 4.36
CA PRO A 190 -14.79 -18.71 4.45
C PRO A 190 -15.51 -20.04 4.20
N ALA A 191 -14.92 -20.95 3.42
CA ALA A 191 -15.52 -22.26 3.15
C ALA A 191 -15.05 -23.38 4.07
N THR A 192 -13.84 -23.28 4.62
CA THR A 192 -13.22 -24.38 5.38
C THR A 192 -13.10 -24.09 6.87
N GLY A 193 -13.29 -22.83 7.29
CA GLY A 193 -13.12 -22.38 8.68
C GLY A 193 -11.67 -22.40 9.19
N ARG A 194 -10.72 -22.92 8.41
CA ARG A 194 -9.31 -23.01 8.77
C ARG A 194 -8.68 -21.62 8.84
N LYS A 195 -7.83 -21.40 9.84
CA LYS A 195 -7.04 -20.17 9.91
C LYS A 195 -5.99 -20.18 8.81
N ILE A 196 -5.93 -19.10 8.04
CA ILE A 196 -4.97 -18.88 6.96
C ILE A 196 -4.33 -17.50 7.15
N THR A 197 -3.07 -17.37 6.75
CA THR A 197 -2.31 -16.10 6.81
C THR A 197 -1.67 -15.84 5.46
N PHE A 198 -1.87 -14.63 4.96
CA PHE A 198 -1.27 -14.13 3.73
C PHE A 198 -0.22 -13.08 4.09
N SER A 199 0.90 -13.04 3.35
CA SER A 199 1.94 -12.05 3.55
C SER A 199 2.42 -11.44 2.23
N ALA A 200 2.81 -10.18 2.25
CA ALA A 200 3.42 -9.47 1.12
C ALA A 200 4.76 -8.87 1.56
N PRO A 201 5.86 -9.07 0.83
CA PRO A 201 7.13 -8.42 1.17
C PRO A 201 7.04 -6.91 0.93
N VAL A 202 7.91 -6.16 1.60
CA VAL A 202 8.02 -4.72 1.39
C VAL A 202 9.47 -4.34 1.19
N ASP A 203 9.71 -3.54 0.16
CA ASP A 203 10.91 -2.73 0.00
C ASP A 203 10.48 -1.26 -0.06
N PHE A 204 10.82 -0.50 0.98
CA PHE A 204 10.53 0.94 1.02
C PHE A 204 11.55 1.77 0.21
N ALA A 205 12.66 1.18 -0.22
CA ALA A 205 13.65 1.84 -1.07
C ALA A 205 13.28 1.73 -2.57
N ALA A 206 12.44 0.77 -2.94
CA ALA A 206 11.97 0.60 -4.31
C ALA A 206 11.24 1.86 -4.82
N ASP A 207 11.49 2.20 -6.09
CA ASP A 207 10.78 3.29 -6.77
C ASP A 207 9.27 2.95 -6.84
N PRO A 208 8.39 3.74 -6.21
CA PRO A 208 6.96 3.42 -6.13
C PRO A 208 6.29 3.35 -7.51
N ARG A 209 6.80 4.09 -8.49
CA ARG A 209 6.23 4.10 -9.86
C ARG A 209 6.54 2.79 -10.57
N LEU A 210 7.76 2.30 -10.40
CA LEU A 210 8.17 1.01 -10.93
C LEU A 210 7.42 -0.12 -10.20
N ALA A 211 7.33 -0.07 -8.87
CA ALA A 211 6.60 -1.07 -8.09
C ALA A 211 5.11 -1.15 -8.49
N LEU A 212 4.46 0.00 -8.76
CA LEU A 212 3.09 0.03 -9.26
C LEU A 212 2.96 -0.64 -10.63
N ARG A 213 3.89 -0.34 -11.55
CA ARG A 213 3.91 -0.93 -12.90
C ARG A 213 4.09 -2.45 -12.85
N LEU A 214 5.10 -2.91 -12.10
CA LEU A 214 5.40 -4.33 -11.94
C LEU A 214 4.25 -5.10 -11.27
N ALA A 215 3.46 -4.45 -10.41
CA ALA A 215 2.31 -5.09 -9.79
C ALA A 215 1.18 -5.38 -10.80
N LEU A 216 1.01 -4.55 -11.83
CA LEU A 216 -0.15 -4.59 -12.72
C LEU A 216 0.15 -5.16 -14.11
N MET A 217 1.40 -5.14 -14.56
CA MET A 217 1.78 -5.69 -15.86
C MET A 217 2.14 -7.17 -15.73
N ASP A 218 1.58 -7.99 -16.62
CA ASP A 218 2.06 -9.35 -16.82
C ASP A 218 3.30 -9.28 -17.72
N SER A 219 4.46 -9.64 -17.20
CA SER A 219 5.72 -9.62 -17.95
C SER A 219 5.74 -10.62 -19.11
N GLY A 220 4.86 -11.63 -19.07
CA GLY A 220 4.65 -12.52 -20.22
C GLY A 220 3.84 -11.88 -21.36
N GLU A 221 3.12 -10.78 -21.11
CA GLU A 221 2.37 -10.04 -22.13
C GLU A 221 3.15 -8.84 -22.66
N SER A 222 3.79 -8.06 -21.77
CA SER A 222 4.64 -6.94 -22.15
C SER A 222 5.54 -6.50 -21.00
N ASP A 223 6.79 -6.24 -21.32
CA ASP A 223 7.79 -5.59 -20.46
C ASP A 223 8.13 -4.16 -20.94
N SER A 224 7.37 -3.67 -21.93
CA SER A 224 7.64 -2.41 -22.59
C SER A 224 6.80 -1.29 -21.99
N TYR A 225 7.48 -0.31 -21.38
CA TYR A 225 6.80 0.80 -20.70
C TYR A 225 7.72 2.00 -20.52
N ARG A 226 7.10 3.19 -20.45
CA ARG A 226 7.84 4.41 -20.17
C ARG A 226 8.30 4.48 -18.72
N LEU A 227 9.59 4.68 -18.51
CA LEU A 227 10.23 4.87 -17.21
C LEU A 227 10.28 6.35 -16.79
N VAL A 228 10.61 7.26 -17.71
CA VAL A 228 10.71 8.71 -17.46
C VAL A 228 9.78 9.49 -18.38
N HIS A 229 8.93 10.34 -17.79
CA HIS A 229 7.85 11.09 -18.45
C HIS A 229 8.18 12.58 -18.65
N GLY A 230 9.46 12.91 -18.83
CA GLY A 230 9.85 14.30 -19.02
C GLY A 230 9.64 15.15 -17.78
N ALA A 231 9.02 16.32 -17.97
CA ALA A 231 8.80 17.33 -16.94
C ALA A 231 7.99 16.81 -15.73
N SER A 232 7.04 15.88 -15.93
CA SER A 232 6.25 15.29 -14.85
C SER A 232 7.10 14.53 -13.82
N ASP A 233 8.28 14.08 -14.23
CA ASP A 233 9.24 13.37 -13.39
C ASP A 233 10.40 14.26 -12.93
N GLY A 234 10.33 15.56 -13.21
CA GLY A 234 11.41 16.52 -12.93
C GLY A 234 12.53 16.49 -13.96
N TRP A 235 12.29 15.94 -15.15
CA TRP A 235 13.27 15.83 -16.23
C TRP A 235 12.77 16.41 -17.56
N PRO A 236 12.55 17.74 -17.67
CA PRO A 236 12.04 18.35 -18.91
C PRO A 236 12.86 17.95 -20.15
N GLY A 237 12.17 17.64 -21.25
CA GLY A 237 12.83 17.25 -22.51
C GLY A 237 13.60 15.92 -22.46
N TRP A 238 13.36 15.05 -21.47
CA TRP A 238 13.98 13.72 -21.40
C TRP A 238 12.98 12.61 -21.10
N TYR A 239 12.95 11.61 -21.96
CA TYR A 239 12.05 10.47 -21.90
C TYR A 239 12.86 9.18 -21.97
N VAL A 240 12.48 8.19 -21.18
CA VAL A 240 13.13 6.87 -21.21
C VAL A 240 12.05 5.82 -21.28
N ASP A 241 12.09 4.99 -22.32
CA ASP A 241 11.21 3.84 -22.51
C ASP A 241 12.01 2.54 -22.28
N ARG A 242 11.43 1.58 -21.55
CA ARG A 242 11.89 0.19 -21.48
C ARG A 242 11.31 -0.55 -22.67
N LEU A 243 12.16 -1.28 -23.41
CA LEU A 243 11.78 -2.15 -24.52
C LEU A 243 12.52 -3.47 -24.36
N GLY A 244 11.94 -4.43 -23.63
CA GLY A 244 12.68 -5.61 -23.18
C GLY A 244 13.90 -5.24 -22.35
N ASP A 245 15.04 -5.83 -22.68
CA ASP A 245 16.31 -5.56 -22.00
C ASP A 245 16.91 -4.18 -22.31
N PHE A 246 16.33 -3.45 -23.28
CA PHE A 246 16.87 -2.18 -23.74
C PHE A 246 16.18 -0.97 -23.08
N LEU A 247 16.94 0.11 -22.95
CA LEU A 247 16.43 1.43 -22.63
C LEU A 247 16.56 2.35 -23.85
N LEU A 248 15.44 2.86 -24.33
CA LEU A 248 15.40 3.93 -25.33
C LEU A 248 15.35 5.28 -24.61
N SER A 249 16.48 5.98 -24.57
CA SER A 249 16.60 7.32 -23.97
C SER A 249 16.52 8.41 -25.04
N GLN A 250 15.43 9.17 -25.05
CA GLN A 250 15.19 10.28 -25.96
C GLN A 250 15.35 11.61 -25.21
N SER A 251 16.16 12.52 -25.73
CA SER A 251 16.30 13.86 -25.15
C SER A 251 16.40 14.94 -26.22
N GLU A 252 15.82 16.10 -25.93
CA GLU A 252 15.88 17.29 -26.79
C GLU A 252 17.29 17.90 -26.87
N SER A 253 18.17 17.54 -25.95
CA SER A 253 19.57 17.98 -25.90
C SER A 253 20.50 16.82 -25.49
N GLY A 254 21.81 17.05 -25.50
CA GLY A 254 22.77 16.06 -25.02
C GLY A 254 22.52 15.71 -23.54
N LEU A 255 22.63 14.43 -23.19
CA LEU A 255 22.38 13.99 -21.81
C LEU A 255 23.36 14.63 -20.82
N THR A 256 22.80 15.31 -19.83
CA THR A 256 23.50 15.82 -18.65
C THR A 256 24.08 14.68 -17.81
N GLU A 257 25.07 14.98 -16.97
CA GLU A 257 25.67 13.98 -16.07
C GLU A 257 24.63 13.35 -15.14
N ARG A 258 23.69 14.16 -14.63
CA ARG A 258 22.59 13.70 -13.77
C ARG A 258 21.68 12.70 -14.50
N GLN A 259 21.37 12.95 -15.77
CA GLN A 259 20.57 12.02 -16.58
C GLN A 259 21.32 10.72 -16.87
N ARG A 260 22.63 10.78 -17.16
CA ARG A 260 23.46 9.57 -17.35
C ARG A 260 23.53 8.73 -16.08
N GLY A 261 23.70 9.36 -14.92
CA GLY A 261 23.68 8.68 -13.62
C GLY A 261 22.35 7.96 -13.38
N ARG A 262 21.22 8.65 -13.60
CA ARG A 262 19.88 8.06 -13.47
C ARG A 262 19.64 6.93 -14.49
N LEU A 263 20.10 7.08 -15.73
CA LEU A 263 19.99 6.03 -16.74
C LEU A 263 20.74 4.76 -16.29
N GLY A 264 21.94 4.91 -15.71
CA GLY A 264 22.69 3.80 -15.13
C GLY A 264 21.97 3.12 -13.95
N GLU A 265 21.24 3.86 -13.12
CA GLU A 265 20.36 3.28 -12.09
C GLU A 265 19.22 2.46 -12.70
N LEU A 266 18.56 3.00 -13.73
CA LEU A 266 17.45 2.33 -14.41
C LEU A 266 17.88 1.04 -15.10
N MET A 267 19.09 0.99 -15.66
CA MET A 267 19.65 -0.24 -16.26
C MET A 267 19.89 -1.35 -15.23
N ARG A 268 20.19 -1.00 -13.98
CA ARG A 268 20.41 -1.97 -12.89
C ARG A 268 19.12 -2.60 -12.35
N PHE A 269 17.97 -2.02 -12.67
CA PHE A 269 16.70 -2.71 -12.50
C PHE A 269 16.48 -3.59 -13.74
N PRO A 270 16.68 -4.91 -13.64
CA PRO A 270 16.21 -5.79 -14.70
C PRO A 270 14.70 -5.59 -14.85
N GLY A 271 14.20 -5.75 -16.08
CA GLY A 271 12.77 -5.99 -16.26
C GLY A 271 12.30 -7.16 -15.38
N PRO A 272 10.99 -7.25 -15.11
CA PRO A 272 10.42 -8.37 -14.35
C PRO A 272 10.85 -9.74 -14.86
#